data_AF-A0A6B3HU72-F1
#
_entry.id   AF-A0A6B3HU72-F1
#
_cell.length_a   1.000
_cell.length_b   1.000
_cell.length_c   1.000
_cell.angle_alpha   90.00
_cell.angle_beta   90.00
_cell.angle_gamma   90.00
#
_symmetry.space_group_name_H-M   'P 1'
#
loop_
_entity.id
_entity.type
_entity.pdbx_description
1 polymer ?
#
loop_
_entity_poly.entity_id
_entity_poly.type
_entity_poly.pdbx_seq_one_letter_code
_entity_poly.pdbx_strand_id
1 'polypeptide(L)' 'LDGGERATHRATRVMEYLRALPRPVDALLVTGDIADHAAEAEYEEAARILAAPFPVLACPGNHDARPAYRKAFL' A
#
# COMPACT_ATOMS: atom_id res chain seq x y z
N LEU A 1 1.76 6.47 3.00
CA LEU A 1 2.72 7.22 2.16
C LEU A 1 2.53 8.69 2.45
N ASP A 2 3.63 9.42 2.55
CA ASP A 2 3.67 10.82 3.00
C ASP A 2 4.29 11.76 1.95
N GLY A 3 4.44 11.28 0.71
CA GLY A 3 5.17 11.97 -0.37
C GLY A 3 6.71 11.99 -0.19
N GLY A 4 7.22 11.45 0.92
CA GLY A 4 8.64 11.41 1.24
C GLY A 4 9.32 10.10 0.85
N GLU A 5 10.60 10.18 0.49
CA GLU A 5 11.41 9.01 0.11
C GLU A 5 11.49 7.95 1.20
N ARG A 6 11.47 8.36 2.47
CA ARG A 6 11.63 7.45 3.60
C ARG A 6 10.47 6.44 3.70
N ALA A 7 9.23 6.92 3.61
CA ALA A 7 8.07 6.04 3.69
C ALA A 7 8.00 5.11 2.48
N THR A 8 8.22 5.66 1.29
CA THR A 8 8.29 4.91 0.02
C THR A 8 9.35 3.82 0.08
N HIS A 9 10.59 4.13 0.47
CA HIS A 9 11.67 3.15 0.54
C HIS A 9 11.37 2.02 1.52
N ARG A 10 10.78 2.32 2.68
CA ARG A 10 10.38 1.28 3.64
C ARG A 10 9.31 0.35 3.06
N ALA A 11 8.27 0.91 2.44
CA ALA A 11 7.20 0.12 1.84
C ALA A 11 7.74 -0.76 0.70
N THR A 12 8.56 -0.20 -0.19
CA THR A 12 9.21 -0.93 -1.29
C THR A 12 10.05 -2.09 -0.78
N ARG A 13 10.89 -1.87 0.24
CA ARG A 13 11.74 -2.94 0.81
C ARG A 13 10.93 -4.10 1.40
N VAL A 14 9.82 -3.80 2.07
CA VAL A 14 8.93 -4.84 2.61
C VAL A 14 8.31 -5.63 1.46
N MET A 15 7.82 -4.95 0.42
CA MET A 15 7.22 -5.62 -0.72
C MET A 15 8.22 -6.45 -1.53
N GLU A 16 9.47 -5.99 -1.68
CA GLU A 16 10.57 -6.78 -2.26
C GLU A 16 10.83 -8.06 -1.46
N TYR A 17 10.90 -7.95 -0.14
CA TYR A 17 11.09 -9.11 0.74
C TYR A 17 9.94 -10.12 0.59
N LEU A 18 8.68 -9.66 0.64
CA LEU A 18 7.51 -10.54 0.50
C LEU A 18 7.48 -11.25 -0.86
N ARG A 19 7.84 -10.54 -1.93
CA ARG A 19 7.93 -11.12 -3.29
C ARG A 19 9.07 -12.13 -3.44
N ALA A 20 10.11 -12.03 -2.61
CA ALA A 20 11.28 -12.92 -2.65
C ALA A 20 11.15 -14.16 -1.73
N LEU A 21 10.04 -14.33 -1.01
CA LEU A 21 9.87 -15.48 -0.14
C LEU A 21 9.88 -16.79 -0.96
N PRO A 22 10.65 -17.83 -0.53
CA PRO A 22 10.71 -19.11 -1.24
C PRO A 22 9.34 -19.78 -1.42
N ARG A 23 8.44 -19.54 -0.46
CA ARG A 23 7.01 -19.86 -0.57
C ARG A 23 6.24 -18.54 -0.56
N PRO A 24 5.46 -18.24 -1.62
CA PRO A 24 4.61 -17.05 -1.65
C PRO A 24 3.62 -17.04 -0.48
N VAL A 25 3.26 -15.84 -0.01
CA VAL A 25 2.13 -15.66 0.90
C VAL A 25 0.82 -15.92 0.17
N ASP A 26 -0.18 -16.43 0.88
CA ASP A 26 -1.51 -16.65 0.30
C ASP A 26 -2.26 -15.32 0.09
N ALA A 27 -2.00 -14.31 0.93
CA ALA A 27 -2.50 -12.94 0.78
C ALA A 27 -1.70 -11.96 1.65
N LEU A 28 -1.80 -10.65 1.32
CA LEU A 28 -1.34 -9.53 2.14
C LEU A 28 -2.55 -8.70 2.57
N LEU A 29 -2.67 -8.40 3.87
CA LEU A 29 -3.67 -7.47 4.41
C LEU A 29 -2.99 -6.18 4.88
N VAL A 30 -3.38 -5.04 4.32
CA VAL A 30 -2.93 -3.70 4.69
C VAL A 30 -4.02 -3.03 5.53
N THR A 31 -3.75 -2.85 6.83
CA THR A 31 -4.77 -2.52 7.84
C THR A 31 -4.97 -1.01 8.07
N GLY A 32 -4.81 -0.19 7.03
CA GLY A 32 -5.03 1.25 7.10
C GLY A 32 -3.77 2.09 7.17
N ASP A 33 -4.00 3.40 7.26
CA ASP A 33 -3.01 4.49 7.21
C ASP A 33 -2.12 4.38 5.96
N ILE A 34 -2.79 4.20 4.82
CA ILE A 34 -2.16 4.02 3.52
C ILE A 34 -1.59 5.33 3.00
N ALA A 35 -2.29 6.45 3.24
CA ALA A 35 -1.87 7.81 2.93
C ALA A 35 -1.81 8.64 4.22
N ASP A 36 -0.82 9.53 4.35
CA ASP A 36 -0.65 10.39 5.54
C ASP A 36 -1.52 11.67 5.44
N HIS A 37 -1.64 12.20 4.22
CA HIS A 37 -2.40 13.42 3.91
C HIS A 37 -3.69 13.13 3.14
N ALA A 38 -4.03 11.85 2.95
CA ALA A 38 -5.14 11.38 2.14
C ALA A 38 -5.13 11.91 0.69
N ALA A 39 -3.94 12.25 0.15
CA ALA A 39 -3.83 12.77 -1.20
C ALA A 39 -3.96 11.65 -2.24
N GLU A 40 -4.61 11.92 -3.38
CA GLU A 40 -4.76 10.92 -4.44
C GLU A 40 -3.41 10.36 -4.92
N ALA A 41 -2.40 11.21 -5.06
CA ALA A 41 -1.05 10.80 -5.45
C ALA A 41 -0.40 9.83 -4.46
N GLU A 42 -0.69 9.95 -3.16
CA GLU A 42 -0.20 9.01 -2.14
C GLU A 42 -0.84 7.63 -2.31
N TYR A 43 -2.14 7.58 -2.66
CA TYR A 43 -2.81 6.32 -2.97
C TYR A 43 -2.34 5.69 -4.27
N GLU A 44 -2.11 6.50 -5.32
CA GLU A 44 -1.59 6.02 -6.60
C GLU A 44 -0.18 5.41 -6.44
N GLU A 45 0.68 6.06 -5.66
CA GLU A 45 1.99 5.52 -5.31
C GLU A 45 1.85 4.24 -4.46
N ALA A 46 0.94 4.22 -3.48
CA ALA A 46 0.71 3.04 -2.65
C ALA A 46 0.23 1.84 -3.48
N ALA A 47 -0.71 2.06 -4.40
CA ALA A 47 -1.21 1.02 -5.30
C ALA A 47 -0.08 0.45 -6.18
N ARG A 48 0.83 1.29 -6.68
CA ARG A 48 2.01 0.85 -7.44
C ARG A 48 2.96 0.01 -6.59
N ILE A 49 3.29 0.45 -5.38
CA ILE A 49 4.23 -0.27 -4.49
C ILE A 49 3.65 -1.62 -4.04
N LEU A 50 2.36 -1.62 -3.67
CA LEU A 50 1.66 -2.78 -3.13
C LEU A 50 1.32 -3.83 -4.19
N ALA A 51 1.50 -3.55 -5.49
CA ALA A 51 1.27 -4.53 -6.55
C ALA A 51 2.12 -5.81 -6.34
N ALA A 52 1.46 -6.96 -6.40
CA ALA A 52 2.05 -8.27 -6.12
C ALA A 52 1.37 -9.39 -6.93
N PRO A 53 2.03 -10.54 -7.13
CA PRO A 53 1.42 -11.71 -7.78
C PRO A 53 0.43 -12.48 -6.88
N PHE A 54 0.24 -12.04 -5.63
CA PHE A 54 -0.71 -12.57 -4.66
C PHE A 54 -1.76 -11.52 -4.29
N PRO A 55 -2.95 -11.92 -3.80
CA PRO A 55 -3.99 -10.98 -3.39
C PRO A 55 -3.50 -9.98 -2.34
N VAL A 56 -3.75 -8.69 -2.60
CA VAL A 56 -3.54 -7.62 -1.63
C VAL A 56 -4.88 -7.01 -1.27
N LEU A 57 -5.26 -7.16 -0.01
CA LEU A 57 -6.49 -6.63 0.56
C LEU A 57 -6.12 -5.42 1.41
N ALA A 58 -6.83 -4.32 1.20
CA ALA A 58 -6.63 -3.10 1.97
C ALA A 58 -7.92 -2.75 2.73
N CYS A 59 -7.76 -2.10 3.87
CA CYS A 59 -8.82 -1.35 4.53
C CYS A 59 -8.30 0.06 4.87
N PRO A 60 -9.15 1.09 4.89
CA PRO A 60 -8.74 2.44 5.25
C PRO A 60 -8.51 2.58 6.77
N GLY A 61 -7.51 3.36 7.15
CA GLY A 61 -7.24 3.78 8.54
C GLY A 61 -7.80 5.17 8.84
N ASN A 62 -7.33 5.79 9.93
CA ASN A 62 -7.82 7.11 10.35
C ASN A 62 -7.21 8.27 9.52
N HIS A 63 -6.03 8.07 8.94
CA HIS A 63 -5.43 9.04 8.02
C HIS A 63 -6.00 8.96 6.60
N ASP A 64 -6.82 7.95 6.31
CA ASP A 64 -7.32 7.72 4.96
C ASP A 64 -8.63 8.44 4.63
N ALA A 65 -8.75 9.02 3.43
CA ALA A 65 -10.00 9.54 2.91
C ALA A 65 -10.72 8.52 2.02
N ARG A 66 -11.95 8.18 2.41
CA ARG A 66 -12.77 7.17 1.70
C ARG A 66 -12.89 7.41 0.19
N PRO A 67 -13.11 8.63 -0.34
CA PRO A 67 -13.24 8.82 -1.79
C PRO A 67 -11.96 8.46 -2.55
N ALA A 68 -10.81 8.99 -2.13
CA ALA A 68 -9.52 8.75 -2.78
C ALA A 68 -9.06 7.29 -2.60
N TYR A 69 -9.25 6.72 -1.41
CA TYR A 69 -9.03 5.30 -1.14
C TYR A 69 -9.81 4.41 -2.13
N ARG A 70 -11.12 4.67 -2.30
CA ARG A 70 -11.97 3.86 -3.20
C ARG A 70 -11.48 3.97 -4.64
N LYS A 71 -11.12 5.16 -5.11
CA LYS A 71 -10.59 5.36 -6.47
C LYS A 71 -9.35 4.51 -6.77
N ALA A 72 -8.49 4.29 -5.78
CA ALA A 72 -7.25 3.54 -5.96
C ALA A 72 -7.38 2.03 -5.73
N PHE A 73 -8.32 1.59 -4.87
CA PHE A 73 -8.38 0.21 -4.39
C PHE A 73 -9.71 -0.53 -4.65
N LEU A 74 -10.75 0.11 -5.21
CA LEU A 74 -12.06 -0.49 -5.54
C LEU A 74 -12.54 -0.11 -6.94
#